data_AF-A0A1V5AI71-F1
#
_entry.id   AF-A0A1V5AI71-F1
#
_cell.length_a   1.000
_cell.length_b   1.000
_cell.length_c   1.000
_cell.angle_alpha   90.00
_cell.angle_beta   90.00
_cell.angle_gamma   90.00
#
_symmetry.space_group_name_H-M   'P 1'
#
loop_
_entity.id
_entity.type
_entity.pdbx_description
1 polymer ?
#
loop_
_entity_poly.entity_id
_entity_poly.type
_entity_poly.pdbx_seq_one_letter_code
_entity_poly.pdbx_strand_id
1 'polypeptide(L)'
;MISSKFCLLGVGIFALAALLALAGCAVASNEYGCDACQDSSWSGEAKLDEIGNPNAGATSQILPGLSTVQKSRVAKWNQPLHGFADEQKNVSQAAAPAMDRPRMNEAMRSDAAKEMLVPIEDVSETDILLDISESAKEHIHGSIAIPYTEFLINGTFVKSQAELVEILGDAGISRDDSVVIYGECMPCGGGPAPATFAYWIMRSLGQENVRVMDGNVSDWAAAGRPTASDTSIKPQKTYTANVTSEFTATYDYVKSGKAQIVDARTIQEFGAGSIPGSINIPNESVVSGSKIKDEAKLERIFGILNKDQPVVVFTNTGVKASVVWFSLKLLGYDAKLYSYEDWLYHQETEGNATNV
;
A
#
# COMPACT_ATOMS: atom_id res chain seq x y z
N MET A 1 -14.21 -88.00 -10.40
CA MET A 1 -15.04 -87.42 -9.33
C MET A 1 -14.32 -86.19 -8.77
N ILE A 2 -14.90 -85.00 -8.98
CA ILE A 2 -14.98 -83.82 -8.09
C ILE A 2 -13.68 -83.44 -7.33
N SER A 3 -12.91 -82.44 -7.81
CA SER A 3 -12.96 -80.99 -7.48
C SER A 3 -12.36 -80.60 -6.12
N SER A 4 -11.33 -79.74 -6.14
CA SER A 4 -11.21 -78.59 -5.21
C SER A 4 -10.18 -77.57 -5.71
N LYS A 5 -10.56 -76.31 -5.57
CA LYS A 5 -9.89 -75.06 -5.98
C LYS A 5 -8.77 -74.69 -4.99
N PHE A 6 -7.78 -73.91 -5.42
CA PHE A 6 -7.64 -72.49 -5.02
C PHE A 6 -6.45 -71.80 -5.72
N CYS A 7 -6.70 -70.56 -6.13
CA CYS A 7 -5.84 -69.68 -6.91
C CYS A 7 -4.96 -68.85 -5.95
N LEU A 8 -3.67 -68.70 -6.25
CA LEU A 8 -2.74 -67.81 -5.55
C LEU A 8 -1.95 -66.96 -6.56
N LEU A 9 -1.79 -65.71 -6.15
CA LEU A 9 -0.98 -64.59 -6.63
C LEU A 9 0.20 -64.91 -7.58
N GLY A 10 0.41 -63.99 -8.52
CA GLY A 10 1.65 -63.20 -8.47
C GLY A 10 2.51 -63.11 -9.74
N VAL A 11 2.83 -61.86 -10.07
CA VAL A 11 4.13 -61.38 -10.58
C VAL A 11 4.44 -61.66 -12.06
N GLY A 12 4.19 -60.65 -12.90
CA GLY A 12 4.82 -60.50 -14.21
C GLY A 12 6.00 -59.52 -14.14
N ILE A 13 7.21 -60.08 -14.11
CA ILE A 13 8.48 -59.39 -14.39
C ILE A 13 8.65 -59.38 -15.91
N PHE A 14 8.87 -58.21 -16.52
CA PHE A 14 9.67 -58.10 -17.75
C PHE A 14 10.52 -56.85 -17.68
N ALA A 15 11.83 -57.07 -17.72
CA ALA A 15 12.87 -56.06 -17.76
C ALA A 15 13.51 -56.02 -19.16
N LEU A 16 13.91 -54.80 -19.56
CA LEU A 16 15.03 -54.42 -20.45
C LEU A 16 14.98 -54.93 -21.92
N ALA A 17 15.46 -54.23 -22.96
CA ALA A 17 16.24 -53.02 -23.11
C ALA A 17 16.19 -52.57 -24.60
N ALA A 18 16.31 -51.28 -24.89
CA ALA A 18 16.97 -50.73 -26.10
C ALA A 18 17.22 -49.22 -25.86
N LEU A 19 18.44 -48.81 -25.47
CA LEU A 19 19.61 -48.43 -26.29
C LEU A 19 19.61 -46.95 -26.75
N LEU A 20 20.47 -46.21 -26.03
CA LEU A 20 21.14 -44.94 -26.28
C LEU A 20 21.02 -44.30 -27.68
N ALA A 21 20.67 -43.01 -27.66
CA ALA A 21 21.22 -42.00 -28.57
C ALA A 21 21.73 -40.81 -27.74
N LEU A 22 23.03 -40.53 -27.82
CA LEU A 22 23.67 -39.33 -27.27
C LEU A 22 23.99 -38.37 -28.41
N ALA A 23 23.83 -37.09 -28.07
CA ALA A 23 24.51 -35.91 -28.58
C ALA A 23 24.10 -35.32 -29.93
N GLY A 24 23.53 -34.10 -29.82
CA GLY A 24 23.86 -32.99 -30.69
C GLY A 24 22.70 -32.36 -31.43
N CYS A 25 21.93 -31.47 -30.77
CA CYS A 25 21.40 -30.28 -31.43
C CYS A 25 20.95 -29.24 -30.39
N ALA A 26 21.10 -27.98 -30.78
CA ALA A 26 21.17 -26.78 -29.97
C ALA A 26 19.97 -26.52 -29.07
N VAL A 27 20.28 -25.98 -27.89
CA VAL A 27 19.34 -25.37 -26.95
C VAL A 27 18.84 -24.07 -27.59
N ALA A 28 17.55 -23.98 -27.88
CA ALA A 28 16.90 -22.70 -28.13
C ALA A 28 16.52 -22.12 -26.76
N SER A 29 17.37 -21.24 -26.24
CA SER A 29 17.02 -20.31 -25.17
C SER A 29 15.99 -19.33 -25.71
N ASN A 30 14.73 -19.44 -25.30
CA ASN A 30 13.84 -18.29 -25.34
C ASN A 30 14.24 -17.37 -24.19
N GLU A 31 15.14 -16.45 -24.49
CA GLU A 31 15.31 -15.21 -23.74
C GLU A 31 13.98 -14.43 -23.78
N TYR A 32 13.27 -14.39 -22.66
CA TYR A 32 12.46 -13.21 -22.35
C TYR A 32 13.40 -12.22 -21.66
N GLY A 33 14.33 -11.67 -22.46
CA GLY A 33 15.10 -10.50 -22.11
C GLY A 33 14.16 -9.31 -22.11
N CYS A 34 13.92 -8.75 -20.93
CA CYS A 34 13.25 -7.47 -20.81
C CYS A 34 14.26 -6.38 -21.18
N ASP A 35 14.35 -6.06 -22.48
CA ASP A 35 15.19 -4.98 -23.01
C ASP A 35 14.69 -3.57 -22.65
N ALA A 36 13.71 -3.46 -21.74
CA ALA A 36 13.20 -2.17 -21.26
C ALA A 36 13.93 -1.64 -19.99
N CYS A 37 15.02 -2.28 -19.56
CA CYS A 37 15.76 -1.88 -18.36
C CYS A 37 17.16 -1.34 -18.63
N GLN A 38 17.49 -0.99 -19.88
CA GLN A 38 18.70 -0.25 -20.22
C GLN A 38 18.36 0.81 -21.24
N ASP A 39 17.76 1.92 -20.79
CA ASP A 39 18.13 3.27 -21.24
C ASP A 39 17.31 4.32 -20.48
N SER A 40 18.03 5.20 -19.78
CA SER A 40 17.51 6.34 -19.04
C SER A 40 17.10 7.47 -19.98
N SER A 41 16.02 7.27 -20.74
CA SER A 41 15.41 8.32 -21.57
C SER A 41 13.88 8.25 -21.51
N TRP A 42 13.34 8.53 -20.31
CA TRP A 42 11.92 8.79 -20.15
C TRP A 42 11.63 10.26 -20.52
N SER A 43 10.96 10.51 -21.65
CA SER A 43 10.35 11.81 -21.96
C SER A 43 8.82 11.66 -21.94
N GLY A 44 8.16 12.43 -21.06
CA GLY A 44 6.70 12.38 -20.89
C GLY A 44 5.92 12.83 -22.13
N GLU A 45 6.58 13.45 -23.10
CA GLU A 45 5.97 14.01 -24.31
C GLU A 45 5.71 12.93 -25.38
N ALA A 46 6.58 11.93 -25.52
CA ALA A 46 6.42 10.87 -26.53
C ALA A 46 5.25 9.92 -26.23
N LYS A 47 4.84 9.82 -24.95
CA LYS A 47 3.74 8.95 -24.53
C LYS A 47 2.36 9.58 -24.73
N LEU A 48 2.30 10.88 -25.03
CA LEU A 48 1.05 11.58 -25.34
C LEU A 48 0.59 11.29 -26.79
N ASP A 49 1.52 10.96 -27.69
CA ASP A 49 1.23 10.68 -29.10
C ASP A 49 0.68 9.25 -29.32
N GLU A 50 0.94 8.31 -28.40
CA GLU A 50 0.35 6.94 -28.42
C GLU A 50 -1.11 6.90 -27.94
N ILE A 51 -1.61 7.95 -27.27
CA ILE A 51 -3.01 8.10 -26.86
C ILE A 51 -3.79 8.94 -27.89
N GLY A 52 -3.54 8.68 -29.18
CA GLY A 52 -4.49 8.94 -30.27
C GLY A 52 -5.16 10.32 -30.33
N ASN A 53 -4.41 11.43 -30.31
CA ASN A 53 -4.94 12.70 -30.82
C ASN A 53 -3.90 13.55 -31.58
N PRO A 54 -3.58 13.21 -32.83
CA PRO A 54 -2.71 14.03 -33.67
C PRO A 54 -3.35 15.35 -34.16
N ASN A 55 -4.58 15.68 -33.73
CA ASN A 55 -5.34 16.86 -34.21
C ASN A 55 -5.92 17.72 -33.08
N ALA A 56 -5.34 17.71 -31.87
CA ALA A 56 -5.83 18.50 -30.72
C ALA A 56 -5.93 20.02 -30.98
N GLY A 57 -5.38 20.54 -32.08
CA GLY A 57 -5.51 21.94 -32.50
C GLY A 57 -6.54 22.23 -33.60
N ALA A 58 -7.20 21.22 -34.19
CA ALA A 58 -8.06 21.44 -35.36
C ALA A 58 -9.48 20.92 -35.14
N THR A 59 -10.42 21.87 -35.07
CA THR A 59 -11.89 21.74 -35.13
C THR A 59 -12.62 21.56 -33.80
N SER A 60 -13.23 22.65 -33.34
CA SER A 60 -14.22 22.69 -32.26
C SER A 60 -15.49 21.93 -32.65
N GLN A 61 -15.69 20.73 -32.10
CA GLN A 61 -17.02 20.16 -31.94
C GLN A 61 -17.21 19.65 -30.50
N ILE A 62 -17.91 20.45 -29.70
CA ILE A 62 -18.37 20.05 -28.37
C ILE A 62 -19.52 19.05 -28.56
N LEU A 63 -19.40 17.86 -27.98
CA LEU A 63 -20.41 16.81 -28.02
C LEU A 63 -21.81 17.34 -27.60
N PRO A 64 -22.87 17.11 -28.39
CA PRO A 64 -24.23 17.50 -28.00
C PRO A 64 -24.71 16.66 -26.81
N GLY A 65 -25.34 17.30 -25.81
CA GLY A 65 -25.91 16.62 -24.63
C GLY A 65 -25.33 17.05 -23.26
N LEU A 66 -24.27 17.86 -23.24
CA LEU A 66 -23.69 18.32 -21.97
C LEU A 66 -24.53 19.43 -21.30
N SER A 67 -24.72 19.30 -19.98
CA SER A 67 -25.29 20.36 -19.14
C SER A 67 -24.41 21.62 -19.11
N THR A 68 -24.99 22.76 -18.76
CA THR A 68 -24.28 24.06 -18.67
C THR A 68 -23.05 23.99 -17.74
N VAL A 69 -23.16 23.24 -16.64
CA VAL A 69 -22.07 23.04 -15.67
C VAL A 69 -20.94 22.19 -16.25
N GLN A 70 -21.26 21.17 -17.08
CA GLN A 70 -20.25 20.35 -17.74
C GLN A 70 -19.53 21.12 -18.85
N LYS A 71 -20.25 21.96 -19.61
CA LYS A 71 -19.67 22.86 -20.62
C LYS A 71 -18.67 23.84 -20.01
N SER A 72 -18.96 24.40 -18.83
CA SER A 72 -18.03 25.29 -18.12
C SER A 72 -16.76 24.59 -17.61
N ARG A 73 -16.81 23.28 -17.29
CA ARG A 73 -15.63 22.53 -16.83
C ARG A 73 -14.69 22.19 -17.99
N VAL A 74 -15.23 21.79 -19.13
CA VAL A 74 -14.46 21.52 -20.37
C VAL A 74 -13.82 22.80 -20.89
N ALA A 75 -14.53 23.94 -20.84
CA ALA A 75 -13.99 25.24 -21.25
C ALA A 75 -12.82 25.72 -20.38
N LYS A 76 -12.71 25.25 -19.12
CA LYS A 76 -11.62 25.59 -18.20
C LYS A 76 -10.32 24.84 -18.50
N TRP A 77 -10.42 23.65 -19.10
CA TRP A 77 -9.27 22.85 -19.53
C TRP A 77 -8.65 23.31 -20.85
N ASN A 78 -9.44 23.94 -21.72
CA ASN A 78 -8.99 24.45 -23.02
C ASN A 78 -8.55 25.93 -23.01
N GLN A 79 -8.27 26.50 -21.83
CA GLN A 79 -7.69 27.85 -21.77
C GLN A 79 -6.19 27.77 -22.08
N PRO A 80 -5.68 28.48 -23.10
CA PRO A 80 -4.25 28.55 -23.33
C PRO A 80 -3.57 29.23 -22.13
N LEU A 81 -2.48 28.64 -21.63
CA LEU A 81 -1.60 29.28 -20.66
C LEU A 81 -0.92 30.46 -21.35
N HIS A 82 -1.39 31.69 -21.09
CA HIS A 82 -0.67 32.91 -21.45
C HIS A 82 -0.11 33.53 -20.17
N GLY A 83 1.22 33.58 -20.07
CA GLY A 83 1.92 34.13 -18.91
C GLY A 83 3.41 33.82 -18.81
N PHE A 84 3.95 32.91 -19.62
CA PHE A 84 5.39 32.66 -19.70
C PHE A 84 5.85 32.80 -21.15
N ALA A 85 6.30 33.99 -21.51
CA ALA A 85 7.01 34.22 -22.76
C ALA A 85 8.50 34.29 -22.48
N ASP A 86 9.26 33.60 -23.33
CA ASP A 86 10.71 33.45 -23.35
C ASP A 86 11.50 34.75 -23.26
N GLU A 87 12.51 34.77 -22.38
CA GLU A 87 13.70 35.59 -22.53
C GLU A 87 14.94 34.73 -22.21
N GLN A 88 15.33 33.87 -23.16
CA GLN A 88 16.69 33.33 -23.23
C GLN A 88 17.45 34.01 -24.38
N LYS A 89 18.11 35.13 -24.10
CA LYS A 89 19.34 35.52 -24.80
C LYS A 89 20.32 36.23 -23.87
N ASN A 90 21.55 35.70 -23.87
CA ASN A 90 22.79 36.26 -23.34
C ASN A 90 22.92 36.45 -21.83
N VAL A 91 23.48 35.44 -21.13
CA VAL A 91 24.48 35.70 -20.09
C VAL A 91 25.59 34.66 -20.18
N SER A 92 26.79 35.14 -20.50
CA SER A 92 28.07 34.43 -20.46
C SER A 92 28.37 33.85 -19.07
N GLN A 93 29.06 32.70 -19.04
CA GLN A 93 29.60 32.05 -17.84
C GLN A 93 30.33 33.05 -16.93
N ALA A 94 29.71 33.34 -15.79
CA ALA A 94 30.38 33.82 -14.59
C ALA A 94 29.83 33.02 -13.42
N ALA A 95 30.72 32.29 -12.73
CA ALA A 95 30.37 31.51 -11.55
C ALA A 95 29.82 32.45 -10.47
N ALA A 96 28.52 32.36 -10.19
CA ALA A 96 27.90 33.06 -9.08
C ALA A 96 28.30 32.38 -7.76
N PRO A 97 28.64 33.14 -6.70
CA PRO A 97 28.94 32.57 -5.40
C PRO A 97 27.70 31.86 -4.86
N ALA A 98 27.91 30.71 -4.21
CA ALA A 98 26.84 29.94 -3.57
C ALA A 98 26.14 30.80 -2.52
N MET A 99 24.98 31.37 -2.88
CA MET A 99 24.02 31.84 -1.89
C MET A 99 23.41 30.60 -1.25
N ASP A 100 23.66 30.47 0.05
CA ASP A 100 23.01 29.54 0.96
C ASP A 100 21.49 29.72 0.83
N ARG A 101 20.86 28.86 0.02
CA ARG A 101 19.40 28.78 -0.01
C ARG A 101 19.03 28.11 1.31
N PRO A 102 18.21 28.73 2.15
CA PRO A 102 17.72 28.04 3.34
C PRO A 102 17.11 26.72 2.88
N ARG A 103 17.56 25.59 3.45
CA ARG A 103 16.80 24.35 3.34
C ARG A 103 15.38 24.73 3.71
N MET A 104 14.42 24.55 2.79
CA MET A 104 13.03 24.61 3.19
C MET A 104 12.92 23.59 4.32
N ASN A 105 12.65 24.05 5.54
CA ASN A 105 12.42 23.15 6.66
C ASN A 105 11.39 22.13 6.17
N GLU A 106 11.76 20.85 6.12
CA GLU A 106 10.75 19.79 6.14
C GLU A 106 9.79 20.18 7.27
N ALA A 107 8.51 20.35 6.94
CA ALA A 107 7.55 20.82 7.90
C ALA A 107 7.61 19.86 9.10
N MET A 108 8.04 20.38 10.26
CA MET A 108 8.13 19.58 11.47
C MET A 108 6.75 19.02 11.77
N ARG A 109 6.66 17.70 11.97
CA ARG A 109 5.44 17.03 12.41
C ARG A 109 4.97 17.63 13.73
N SER A 110 3.66 17.78 13.90
CA SER A 110 3.05 18.13 15.18
C SER A 110 3.36 17.06 16.23
N ASP A 111 3.35 17.44 17.51
CA ASP A 111 3.57 16.48 18.61
C ASP A 111 2.52 15.35 18.58
N ALA A 112 1.26 15.68 18.25
CA ALA A 112 0.20 14.69 18.08
C ALA A 112 0.49 13.70 16.93
N ALA A 113 1.06 14.17 15.81
CA ALA A 113 1.46 13.29 14.72
C ALA A 113 2.63 12.38 15.13
N LYS A 114 3.58 12.86 15.95
CA LYS A 114 4.73 12.08 16.44
C LYS A 114 4.36 10.93 17.36
N GLU A 115 3.22 11.02 18.05
CA GLU A 115 2.64 9.91 18.83
C GLU A 115 2.24 8.72 17.95
N MET A 116 2.09 8.91 16.64
CA MET A 116 1.77 7.85 15.68
C MET A 116 2.90 7.59 14.68
N LEU A 117 3.58 8.64 14.20
CA LEU A 117 4.59 8.60 13.14
C LEU A 117 5.91 9.17 13.68
N VAL A 118 6.85 8.30 14.03
CA VAL A 118 8.11 8.67 14.68
C VAL A 118 9.21 8.98 13.67
N PRO A 119 9.85 10.17 13.72
CA PRO A 119 11.06 10.45 12.94
C PRO A 119 12.20 9.49 13.29
N ILE A 120 13.07 9.19 12.32
CA ILE A 120 14.19 8.25 12.49
C ILE A 120 15.10 8.65 13.66
N GLU A 121 15.29 9.95 13.86
CA GLU A 121 16.08 10.52 14.93
C GLU A 121 15.50 10.30 16.33
N ASP A 122 14.18 10.13 16.43
CA ASP A 122 13.41 10.04 17.67
C ASP A 122 13.08 8.58 18.07
N VAL A 123 13.54 7.60 17.29
CA VAL A 123 13.43 6.17 17.63
C VAL A 123 14.35 5.86 18.81
N SER A 124 13.76 5.31 19.88
CA SER A 124 14.46 4.97 21.13
C SER A 124 15.16 3.62 21.05
N GLU A 125 16.26 3.44 21.77
CA GLU A 125 16.93 2.13 21.93
C GLU A 125 16.05 1.10 22.67
N THR A 126 15.04 1.57 23.41
CA THR A 126 14.07 0.71 24.11
C THR A 126 12.92 0.25 23.22
N ASP A 127 12.78 0.81 22.02
CA ASP A 127 11.72 0.44 21.10
C ASP A 127 12.01 -0.94 20.47
N ILE A 128 11.00 -1.79 20.43
CA ILE A 128 11.03 -2.97 19.58
C ILE A 128 10.81 -2.52 18.15
N LEU A 129 11.82 -2.67 17.30
CA LEU A 129 11.70 -2.40 15.88
C LEU A 129 11.11 -3.62 15.18
N LEU A 130 9.98 -3.43 14.51
CA LEU A 130 9.26 -4.46 13.78
C LEU A 130 9.32 -4.18 12.28
N ASP A 131 10.06 -5.00 11.56
CA ASP A 131 10.12 -5.02 10.10
C ASP A 131 8.94 -5.85 9.56
N ILE A 132 8.07 -5.21 8.78
CA ILE A 132 6.94 -5.88 8.15
C ILE A 132 7.14 -6.23 6.67
N SER A 133 8.36 -6.03 6.15
CA SER A 133 8.67 -6.21 4.74
C SER A 133 8.60 -7.68 4.34
N GLU A 134 8.05 -7.97 3.15
CA GLU A 134 7.86 -9.35 2.67
C GLU A 134 9.18 -10.05 2.33
N SER A 135 10.12 -9.32 1.74
CA SER A 135 11.35 -9.89 1.15
C SER A 135 12.59 -9.01 1.36
N ALA A 136 12.66 -8.30 2.48
CA ALA A 136 13.79 -7.43 2.80
C ALA A 136 15.12 -8.22 2.88
N LYS A 137 16.17 -7.63 2.33
CA LYS A 137 17.56 -8.15 2.39
C LYS A 137 18.43 -7.41 3.41
N GLU A 138 17.92 -6.28 3.90
CA GLU A 138 18.57 -5.41 4.86
C GLU A 138 17.51 -5.00 5.89
N HIS A 139 17.90 -5.02 7.15
CA HIS A 139 17.06 -4.74 8.30
C HIS A 139 17.73 -3.68 9.17
N ILE A 140 16.96 -3.00 10.02
CA ILE A 140 17.54 -2.21 11.09
C ILE A 140 18.17 -3.16 12.11
N HIS A 141 19.40 -2.88 12.53
CA HIS A 141 20.12 -3.74 13.47
C HIS A 141 19.30 -3.98 14.76
N GLY A 142 19.01 -5.24 15.06
CA GLY A 142 18.23 -5.64 16.24
C GLY A 142 16.71 -5.67 16.06
N SER A 143 16.20 -5.37 14.85
CA SER A 143 14.77 -5.50 14.54
C SER A 143 14.34 -6.96 14.47
N ILE A 144 13.05 -7.19 14.74
CA ILE A 144 12.38 -8.46 14.46
C ILE A 144 11.72 -8.33 13.08
N ALA A 145 11.65 -9.40 12.30
CA ALA A 145 10.84 -9.42 11.09
C ALA A 145 9.60 -10.28 11.25
N ILE A 146 8.45 -9.72 10.92
CA ILE A 146 7.18 -10.42 10.70
C ILE A 146 6.59 -9.85 9.42
N PRO A 147 6.81 -10.49 8.25
CA PRO A 147 6.21 -10.06 7.00
C PRO A 147 4.71 -9.78 7.16
N TYR A 148 4.21 -8.65 6.64
CA TYR A 148 2.82 -8.27 6.86
C TYR A 148 1.81 -9.31 6.34
N THR A 149 2.23 -10.13 5.38
CA THR A 149 1.48 -11.26 4.83
C THR A 149 1.19 -12.34 5.86
N GLU A 150 2.02 -12.48 6.90
CA GLU A 150 1.79 -13.42 8.01
C GLU A 150 0.57 -13.02 8.85
N PHE A 151 0.14 -11.76 8.81
CA PHE A 151 -1.11 -11.33 9.46
C PHE A 151 -2.37 -11.65 8.64
N LEU A 152 -2.21 -12.20 7.43
CA LEU A 152 -3.28 -12.43 6.47
C LEU A 152 -3.47 -13.92 6.17
N ILE A 153 -4.71 -14.29 5.87
CA ILE A 153 -5.10 -15.58 5.32
C ILE A 153 -5.19 -15.41 3.81
N ASN A 154 -4.38 -16.16 3.06
CA ASN A 154 -4.30 -16.11 1.60
C ASN A 154 -4.02 -14.70 1.04
N GLY A 155 -3.39 -13.82 1.81
CA GLY A 155 -3.08 -12.45 1.41
C GLY A 155 -4.27 -11.48 1.39
N THR A 156 -5.45 -11.90 1.85
CA THR A 156 -6.70 -11.13 1.73
C THR A 156 -7.33 -10.81 3.07
N PHE A 157 -7.59 -11.85 3.89
CA PHE A 157 -8.37 -11.68 5.12
C PHE A 157 -7.46 -11.58 6.34
N VAL A 158 -7.76 -10.68 7.26
CA VAL A 158 -7.03 -10.59 8.53
C VAL A 158 -7.23 -11.89 9.31
N LYS A 159 -6.14 -12.42 9.86
CA LYS A 159 -6.18 -13.60 10.75
C LYS A 159 -7.04 -13.36 11.99
N SER A 160 -7.47 -14.45 12.61
CA SER A 160 -8.24 -14.37 13.85
C SER A 160 -7.42 -13.73 14.97
N GLN A 161 -8.10 -13.17 15.98
CA GLN A 161 -7.43 -12.63 17.17
C GLN A 161 -6.46 -13.65 17.78
N ALA A 162 -6.87 -14.93 17.89
CA ALA A 162 -6.05 -15.98 18.49
C ALA A 162 -4.73 -16.19 17.73
N GLU A 163 -4.78 -16.24 16.40
CA GLU A 163 -3.57 -16.36 15.57
C GLU A 163 -2.68 -15.11 15.67
N LEU A 164 -3.28 -13.92 15.67
CA LEU A 164 -2.51 -12.67 15.74
C LEU A 164 -1.76 -12.52 17.08
N VAL A 165 -2.40 -12.89 18.20
CA VAL A 165 -1.73 -12.84 19.51
C VAL A 165 -0.63 -13.89 19.62
N GLU A 166 -0.78 -15.05 18.98
CA GLU A 166 0.26 -16.09 18.91
C GLU A 166 1.46 -15.59 18.10
N ILE A 167 1.24 -15.05 16.89
CA ILE A 167 2.31 -14.48 16.04
C ILE A 167 3.12 -13.41 16.79
N LEU A 168 2.45 -12.46 17.44
CA LEU A 168 3.13 -11.38 18.17
C LEU A 168 3.84 -11.90 19.42
N GLY A 169 3.20 -12.80 20.18
CA GLY A 169 3.78 -13.41 21.37
C GLY A 169 5.01 -14.25 21.06
N ASP A 170 4.97 -15.05 19.99
CA ASP A 170 6.08 -15.88 19.51
C ASP A 170 7.27 -15.04 19.07
N ALA A 171 7.03 -13.87 18.51
CA ALA A 171 8.05 -12.89 18.17
C ALA A 171 8.65 -12.17 19.40
N GLY A 172 8.15 -12.44 20.62
CA GLY A 172 8.61 -11.80 21.85
C GLY A 172 8.04 -10.40 22.08
N ILE A 173 6.89 -10.09 21.47
CA ILE A 173 6.16 -8.85 21.65
C ILE A 173 5.02 -9.09 22.64
N SER A 174 4.86 -8.20 23.60
CA SER A 174 3.70 -8.08 24.48
C SER A 174 2.96 -6.77 24.21
N ARG A 175 1.70 -6.68 24.62
CA ARG A 175 0.87 -5.49 24.41
C ARG A 175 1.44 -4.23 25.07
N ASP A 176 2.20 -4.38 26.16
CA ASP A 176 2.75 -3.26 26.93
C ASP A 176 4.12 -2.78 26.39
N ASP A 177 4.73 -3.51 25.44
CA ASP A 177 5.98 -3.11 24.81
C ASP A 177 5.79 -1.90 23.89
N SER A 178 6.80 -1.02 23.83
CA SER A 178 6.89 0.03 22.82
C SER A 178 7.35 -0.58 21.49
N VAL A 179 6.55 -0.42 20.44
CA VAL A 179 6.82 -0.99 19.11
C VAL A 179 6.88 0.11 18.07
N VAL A 180 7.95 0.12 17.27
CA VAL A 180 8.09 0.98 16.10
C VAL A 180 8.10 0.09 14.86
N ILE A 181 7.05 0.23 14.05
CA ILE A 181 6.83 -0.55 12.84
C ILE A 181 7.47 0.19 11.65
N TYR A 182 8.22 -0.54 10.84
CA TYR A 182 8.73 -0.03 9.58
C TYR A 182 8.67 -1.10 8.50
N GLY A 183 8.90 -0.65 7.27
CA GLY A 183 9.08 -1.52 6.12
C GLY A 183 8.06 -1.23 5.04
N GLU A 184 8.21 -1.94 3.94
CA GLU A 184 7.49 -1.66 2.72
C GLU A 184 7.13 -2.95 2.00
N CYS A 185 6.23 -2.84 1.04
CA CYS A 185 5.86 -3.96 0.21
C CYS A 185 6.58 -3.88 -1.13
N MET A 186 7.63 -4.69 -1.26
CA MET A 186 8.25 -5.01 -2.53
C MET A 186 7.90 -6.47 -2.87
N PRO A 187 7.26 -6.73 -4.03
CA PRO A 187 7.24 -5.91 -5.24
C PRO A 187 6.01 -5.01 -5.46
N CYS A 188 5.09 -4.84 -4.50
CA CYS A 188 3.78 -4.20 -4.77
C CYS A 188 3.79 -2.65 -4.89
N GLY A 189 4.96 -2.04 -5.08
CA GLY A 189 5.12 -0.60 -5.32
C GLY A 189 5.77 0.18 -4.19
N GLY A 190 6.19 -0.49 -3.10
CA GLY A 190 6.87 0.11 -1.96
C GLY A 190 5.95 0.94 -1.05
N GLY A 191 6.56 1.77 -0.22
CA GLY A 191 5.87 2.73 0.64
C GLY A 191 5.28 2.15 1.93
N PRO A 192 4.71 3.02 2.79
CA PRO A 192 4.43 2.71 4.19
C PRO A 192 3.10 1.98 4.43
N ALA A 193 2.36 1.61 3.39
CA ALA A 193 1.03 1.01 3.55
C ALA A 193 1.03 -0.26 4.43
N PRO A 194 1.93 -1.25 4.22
CA PRO A 194 2.00 -2.41 5.10
C PRO A 194 2.31 -2.07 6.57
N ALA A 195 3.19 -1.09 6.81
CA ALA A 195 3.51 -0.63 8.17
C ALA A 195 2.29 -0.01 8.86
N THR A 196 1.54 0.84 8.15
CA THR A 196 0.28 1.41 8.67
C THR A 196 -0.83 0.37 8.86
N PHE A 197 -0.81 -0.72 8.08
CA PHE A 197 -1.76 -1.83 8.23
C PHE A 197 -1.44 -2.66 9.48
N ALA A 198 -0.17 -3.00 9.70
CA ALA A 198 0.27 -3.65 10.93
C ALA A 198 0.00 -2.77 12.16
N TYR A 199 0.21 -1.45 12.05
CA TYR A 199 -0.20 -0.49 13.09
C TYR A 199 -1.69 -0.60 13.39
N TRP A 200 -2.55 -0.61 12.37
CA TRP A 200 -4.00 -0.77 12.56
C TRP A 200 -4.36 -2.09 13.26
N ILE A 201 -3.70 -3.20 12.90
CA ILE A 201 -3.89 -4.50 13.58
C ILE A 201 -3.53 -4.38 15.07
N MET A 202 -2.33 -3.90 15.39
CA MET A 202 -1.85 -3.81 16.77
C MET A 202 -2.71 -2.87 17.62
N ARG A 203 -3.12 -1.72 17.06
CA ARG A 203 -4.09 -0.83 17.71
C ARG A 203 -5.44 -1.52 17.96
N SER A 204 -5.92 -2.32 17.00
CA SER A 204 -7.19 -3.07 17.13
C SER A 204 -7.11 -4.19 18.18
N LEU A 205 -5.91 -4.72 18.44
CA LEU A 205 -5.61 -5.65 19.53
C LEU A 205 -5.37 -4.94 20.89
N GLY A 206 -5.46 -3.61 20.92
CA GLY A 206 -5.33 -2.80 22.13
C GLY A 206 -3.90 -2.42 22.51
N GLN A 207 -2.95 -2.47 21.57
CA GLN A 207 -1.60 -1.97 21.81
C GLN A 207 -1.58 -0.45 21.76
N GLU A 208 -1.27 0.19 22.89
CA GLU A 208 -1.26 1.65 22.98
C GLU A 208 0.08 2.23 22.50
N ASN A 209 1.19 1.63 22.88
CA ASN A 209 2.55 2.09 22.56
C ASN A 209 3.05 1.51 21.24
N VAL A 210 2.38 1.84 20.14
CA VAL A 210 2.80 1.46 18.79
C VAL A 210 2.87 2.69 17.91
N ARG A 211 3.94 2.80 17.11
CA ARG A 211 4.22 3.90 16.17
C ARG A 211 4.71 3.34 14.84
N VAL A 212 4.60 4.12 13.77
CA VAL A 212 5.19 3.84 12.46
C VAL A 212 6.41 4.74 12.29
N MET A 213 7.51 4.23 11.76
CA MET A 213 8.70 5.04 11.45
C MET A 213 8.46 5.93 10.21
N ASP A 214 8.87 7.20 10.23
CA ASP A 214 8.79 8.12 9.07
C ASP A 214 9.92 7.85 8.07
N GLY A 215 9.83 6.73 7.38
CA GLY A 215 10.79 6.24 6.40
C GLY A 215 10.92 4.72 6.44
N ASN A 216 11.87 4.19 5.67
CA ASN A 216 12.18 2.76 5.63
C ASN A 216 13.64 2.49 6.04
N VAL A 217 14.10 1.24 5.88
CA VAL A 217 15.48 0.84 6.20
C VAL A 217 16.53 1.61 5.39
N SER A 218 16.20 2.02 4.16
CA SER A 218 17.11 2.82 3.33
C SER A 218 17.27 4.23 3.88
N ASP A 219 16.18 4.85 4.35
CA ASP A 219 16.23 6.15 5.04
C ASP A 219 17.04 6.05 6.35
N TRP A 220 16.88 4.95 7.10
CA TRP A 220 17.64 4.66 8.32
C TRP A 220 19.14 4.55 8.06
N ALA A 221 19.53 3.79 7.02
CA ALA A 221 20.92 3.66 6.59
C ALA A 221 21.49 5.00 6.11
N ALA A 222 20.71 5.79 5.35
CA ALA A 222 21.11 7.11 4.88
C ALA A 222 21.33 8.12 6.03
N ALA A 223 20.66 7.92 7.17
CA ALA A 223 20.92 8.67 8.41
C ALA A 223 22.19 8.22 9.16
N GLY A 224 22.97 7.29 8.59
CA GLY A 224 24.22 6.77 9.18
C GLY A 224 23.99 5.82 10.35
N ARG A 225 22.78 5.24 10.47
CA ARG A 225 22.43 4.34 11.56
C ARG A 225 22.68 2.87 11.19
N PRO A 226 22.96 1.99 12.18
CA PRO A 226 23.34 0.61 11.90
C PRO A 226 22.22 -0.22 11.25
N THR A 227 22.57 -0.95 10.20
CA THR A 227 21.74 -1.99 9.56
C THR A 227 22.36 -3.37 9.75
N ALA A 228 21.59 -4.41 9.45
CA ALA A 228 22.00 -5.80 9.53
C ALA A 228 21.41 -6.60 8.35
N SER A 229 22.04 -7.72 7.99
CA SER A 229 21.52 -8.66 6.99
C SER A 229 20.60 -9.72 7.61
N ASP A 230 20.56 -9.81 8.93
CA ASP A 230 19.79 -10.75 9.73
C ASP A 230 18.86 -10.00 10.70
N THR A 231 17.96 -10.76 11.33
CA THR A 231 16.94 -10.24 12.25
C THR A 231 17.17 -10.81 13.65
N SER A 232 16.68 -10.08 14.65
CA SER A 232 16.74 -10.48 16.05
C SER A 232 15.66 -11.51 16.35
N ILE A 233 16.06 -12.59 17.03
CA ILE A 233 15.14 -13.52 17.70
C ILE A 233 15.04 -13.10 19.16
N LYS A 234 13.82 -12.86 19.66
CA LYS A 234 13.56 -12.55 21.07
C LYS A 234 12.88 -13.73 21.77
N PRO A 235 13.05 -13.88 23.10
CA PRO A 235 12.29 -14.87 23.86
C PRO A 235 10.79 -14.61 23.73
N GLN A 236 10.01 -15.68 23.55
CA GLN A 236 8.56 -15.59 23.46
C GLN A 236 7.96 -14.88 24.69
N LYS A 237 6.90 -14.12 24.46
CA LYS A 237 6.11 -13.46 25.50
C LYS A 237 4.64 -13.85 25.37
N THR A 238 3.89 -13.66 26.44
CA THR A 238 2.43 -13.71 26.37
C THR A 238 1.91 -12.37 25.83
N TYR A 239 1.17 -12.42 24.73
CA TYR A 239 0.43 -11.28 24.22
C TYR A 239 -1.04 -11.34 24.69
N THR A 240 -1.42 -10.45 25.61
CA THR A 240 -2.82 -10.36 26.09
C THR A 240 -3.53 -9.22 25.40
N ALA A 241 -4.33 -9.51 24.38
CA ALA A 241 -5.08 -8.50 23.63
C ALA A 241 -6.24 -7.90 24.43
N ASN A 242 -6.50 -6.61 24.19
CA ASN A 242 -7.69 -5.90 24.62
C ASN A 242 -8.40 -5.33 23.37
N VAL A 243 -9.21 -6.17 22.73
CA VAL A 243 -9.74 -5.87 21.39
C VAL A 243 -10.69 -4.68 21.41
N THR A 244 -10.53 -3.80 20.41
CA THR A 244 -11.42 -2.67 20.16
C THR A 244 -12.00 -2.71 18.75
N SER A 245 -13.28 -2.35 18.62
CA SER A 245 -13.94 -2.14 17.33
C SER A 245 -13.85 -0.68 16.85
N GLU A 246 -13.04 0.15 17.50
CA GLU A 246 -12.93 1.58 17.20
C GLU A 246 -12.39 1.83 15.78
N PHE A 247 -11.47 1.01 15.29
CA PHE A 247 -10.76 1.28 14.04
C PHE A 247 -11.36 0.59 12.81
N THR A 248 -12.43 -0.18 12.98
CA THR A 248 -13.02 -0.99 11.91
C THR A 248 -14.50 -0.67 11.76
N ALA A 249 -14.92 -0.37 10.55
CA ALA A 249 -16.33 -0.19 10.22
C ALA A 249 -16.98 -1.53 9.89
N THR A 250 -18.29 -1.63 10.15
CA THR A 250 -19.12 -2.75 9.73
C THR A 250 -19.93 -2.38 8.49
N TYR A 251 -20.42 -3.38 7.76
CA TYR A 251 -21.36 -3.18 6.65
C TYR A 251 -22.54 -2.28 7.03
N ASP A 252 -23.21 -2.55 8.15
CA ASP A 252 -24.34 -1.75 8.64
C ASP A 252 -23.96 -0.29 8.91
N TYR A 253 -22.76 -0.05 9.44
CA TYR A 253 -22.28 1.30 9.67
C TYR A 253 -22.06 2.05 8.36
N VAL A 254 -21.45 1.41 7.36
CA VAL A 254 -21.25 1.97 6.02
C VAL A 254 -22.59 2.25 5.34
N LYS A 255 -23.52 1.28 5.36
CA LYS A 255 -24.86 1.38 4.78
C LYS A 255 -25.72 2.47 5.44
N SER A 256 -25.48 2.79 6.70
CA SER A 256 -26.27 3.78 7.44
C SER A 256 -26.15 5.22 6.93
N GLY A 257 -25.11 5.53 6.13
CA GLY A 257 -24.85 6.89 5.64
C GLY A 257 -24.38 7.89 6.69
N LYS A 258 -24.02 7.42 7.90
CA LYS A 258 -23.53 8.27 9.00
C LYS A 258 -22.10 8.76 8.83
N ALA A 259 -21.33 8.14 7.94
CA ALA A 259 -19.94 8.46 7.70
C ALA A 259 -19.72 8.90 6.25
N GLN A 260 -18.73 9.76 6.05
CA GLN A 260 -18.19 10.05 4.71
C GLN A 260 -17.37 8.84 4.26
N ILE A 261 -17.61 8.37 3.04
CA ILE A 261 -16.93 7.19 2.52
C ILE A 261 -15.81 7.62 1.59
N VAL A 262 -14.58 7.14 1.84
CA VAL A 262 -13.39 7.39 1.03
C VAL A 262 -12.97 6.11 0.35
N ASP A 263 -12.97 6.12 -0.98
CA ASP A 263 -12.42 5.05 -1.80
C ASP A 263 -10.95 5.37 -2.12
N ALA A 264 -10.03 4.61 -1.52
CA ALA A 264 -8.60 4.81 -1.65
C ALA A 264 -7.95 4.05 -2.82
N ARG A 265 -8.78 3.43 -3.68
CA ARG A 265 -8.32 2.76 -4.91
C ARG A 265 -7.96 3.77 -5.99
N THR A 266 -7.38 3.27 -7.08
CA THR A 266 -7.07 4.11 -8.25
C THR A 266 -8.34 4.70 -8.86
N ILE A 267 -8.19 5.80 -9.61
CA ILE A 267 -9.33 6.44 -10.28
C ILE A 267 -9.99 5.50 -11.31
N GLN A 268 -9.20 4.58 -11.90
CA GLN A 268 -9.71 3.55 -12.82
C GLN A 268 -10.59 2.54 -12.09
N GLU A 269 -10.14 2.02 -10.95
CA GLU A 269 -10.94 1.10 -10.12
C GLU A 269 -12.21 1.77 -9.60
N PHE A 270 -12.11 3.03 -9.15
CA PHE A 270 -13.26 3.82 -8.71
C PHE A 270 -14.30 3.99 -9.84
N GLY A 271 -13.82 4.33 -11.05
CA GLY A 271 -14.68 4.49 -12.23
C GLY A 271 -15.36 3.20 -12.69
N ALA A 272 -14.82 2.03 -12.34
CA ALA A 272 -15.41 0.73 -12.64
C ALA A 272 -16.56 0.34 -11.70
N GLY A 273 -16.73 1.06 -10.59
CA GLY A 273 -17.77 0.80 -9.60
C GLY A 273 -17.22 0.96 -8.18
N SER A 274 -18.03 1.53 -7.29
CA SER A 274 -17.64 1.85 -5.92
C SER A 274 -18.86 1.85 -4.99
N ILE A 275 -18.63 2.00 -3.69
CA ILE A 275 -19.70 2.24 -2.72
C ILE A 275 -20.41 3.55 -3.09
N PRO A 276 -21.74 3.58 -3.25
CA PRO A 276 -22.48 4.77 -3.64
C PRO A 276 -22.21 5.96 -2.72
N GLY A 277 -21.92 7.13 -3.31
CA GLY A 277 -21.66 8.37 -2.57
C GLY A 277 -20.22 8.50 -2.03
N SER A 278 -19.33 7.55 -2.31
CA SER A 278 -17.93 7.65 -1.91
C SER A 278 -17.15 8.71 -2.69
N ILE A 279 -16.11 9.23 -2.05
CA ILE A 279 -15.15 10.20 -2.59
C ILE A 279 -13.85 9.46 -2.88
N ASN A 280 -13.34 9.56 -4.10
CA ASN A 280 -12.07 8.94 -4.45
C ASN A 280 -10.89 9.79 -3.95
N ILE A 281 -10.06 9.21 -3.09
CA ILE A 281 -8.78 9.78 -2.64
C ILE A 281 -7.74 8.66 -2.76
N PRO A 282 -7.12 8.48 -3.94
CA PRO A 282 -6.19 7.38 -4.17
C PRO A 282 -5.06 7.35 -3.13
N ASN A 283 -4.68 6.16 -2.68
CA ASN A 283 -3.63 5.98 -1.65
C ASN A 283 -2.30 6.68 -2.01
N GLU A 284 -1.94 6.76 -3.29
CA GLU A 284 -0.72 7.43 -3.76
C GLU A 284 -0.76 8.96 -3.50
N SER A 285 -1.95 9.52 -3.29
CA SER A 285 -2.11 10.94 -2.98
C SER A 285 -1.52 11.32 -1.62
N VAL A 286 -1.41 10.40 -0.66
CA VAL A 286 -0.91 10.68 0.70
C VAL A 286 0.55 10.27 0.92
N VAL A 287 1.17 9.59 -0.04
CA VAL A 287 2.54 9.05 0.06
C VAL A 287 3.52 9.85 -0.81
N SER A 288 4.76 9.96 -0.36
CA SER A 288 5.89 10.55 -1.10
C SER A 288 7.12 9.66 -0.93
N GLY A 289 7.30 8.69 -1.83
CA GLY A 289 8.35 7.68 -1.73
C GLY A 289 8.07 6.71 -0.57
N SER A 290 9.03 6.56 0.34
CA SER A 290 8.92 5.74 1.55
C SER A 290 8.10 6.42 2.67
N LYS A 291 7.81 7.72 2.54
CA LYS A 291 7.23 8.54 3.62
C LYS A 291 5.77 8.93 3.37
N ILE A 292 5.07 9.25 4.45
CA ILE A 292 3.75 9.90 4.40
C ILE A 292 3.96 11.40 4.18
N LYS A 293 3.10 12.07 3.41
CA LYS A 293 3.20 13.53 3.20
C LYS A 293 3.03 14.32 4.51
N ASP A 294 3.63 15.52 4.57
CA ASP A 294 3.47 16.44 5.70
C ASP A 294 2.00 16.85 5.94
N GLU A 295 1.67 17.23 7.18
CA GLU A 295 0.30 17.56 7.59
C GLU A 295 -0.30 18.68 6.73
N ALA A 296 0.47 19.70 6.34
CA ALA A 296 -0.02 20.79 5.49
C ALA A 296 -0.40 20.35 4.06
N LYS A 297 0.23 19.30 3.52
CA LYS A 297 -0.21 18.66 2.27
C LYS A 297 -1.42 17.78 2.51
N LEU A 298 -1.45 17.01 3.60
CA LEU A 298 -2.58 16.15 3.94
C LEU A 298 -3.86 16.96 4.18
N GLU A 299 -3.79 18.10 4.88
CA GLU A 299 -4.92 19.01 5.07
C GLU A 299 -5.52 19.49 3.75
N ARG A 300 -4.67 19.76 2.74
CA ARG A 300 -5.13 20.13 1.40
C ARG A 300 -5.80 18.97 0.68
N ILE A 301 -5.25 17.76 0.80
CA ILE A 301 -5.82 16.55 0.19
C ILE A 301 -7.19 16.24 0.78
N PHE A 302 -7.32 16.31 2.11
CA PHE A 302 -8.53 15.98 2.83
C PHE A 302 -9.50 17.15 3.00
N GLY A 303 -9.20 18.33 2.43
CA GLY A 303 -10.03 19.54 2.57
C GLY A 303 -11.45 19.42 1.99
N ILE A 304 -11.74 18.37 1.22
CA ILE A 304 -13.10 18.04 0.78
C ILE A 304 -13.94 17.37 1.88
N LEU A 305 -13.30 16.78 2.89
CA LEU A 305 -13.96 16.06 3.97
C LEU A 305 -14.31 17.01 5.11
N ASN A 306 -15.48 16.82 5.70
CA ASN A 306 -15.84 17.47 6.95
C ASN A 306 -15.20 16.73 8.13
N LYS A 307 -14.34 17.41 8.90
CA LYS A 307 -13.63 16.84 10.05
C LYS A 307 -14.54 16.45 11.23
N ASP A 308 -15.72 17.08 11.33
CA ASP A 308 -16.70 16.79 12.38
C ASP A 308 -17.58 15.56 12.06
N GLN A 309 -17.39 14.96 10.88
CA GLN A 309 -18.09 13.74 10.50
C GLN A 309 -17.14 12.54 10.45
N PRO A 310 -17.56 11.36 10.93
CA PRO A 310 -16.77 10.16 10.80
C PRO A 310 -16.43 9.85 9.35
N VAL A 311 -15.27 9.25 9.13
CA VAL A 311 -14.77 8.84 7.82
C VAL A 311 -14.56 7.33 7.80
N VAL A 312 -15.04 6.66 6.76
CA VAL A 312 -14.70 5.26 6.48
C VAL A 312 -13.83 5.22 5.23
N VAL A 313 -12.67 4.60 5.33
CA VAL A 313 -11.74 4.43 4.20
C VAL A 313 -11.71 2.96 3.80
N PHE A 314 -11.73 2.70 2.50
CA PHE A 314 -11.61 1.34 1.99
C PHE A 314 -10.74 1.23 0.73
N THR A 315 -10.27 0.01 0.51
CA THR A 315 -9.81 -0.54 -0.79
C THR A 315 -10.36 -1.97 -0.88
N ASN A 316 -9.82 -2.81 -1.77
CA ASN A 316 -10.25 -4.21 -1.87
C ASN A 316 -9.94 -4.97 -0.56
N THR A 317 -8.67 -5.04 -0.15
CA THR A 317 -8.21 -5.80 1.03
C THR A 317 -7.86 -4.94 2.25
N GLY A 318 -7.96 -3.60 2.15
CA GLY A 318 -7.72 -2.68 3.25
C GLY A 318 -6.25 -2.28 3.48
N VAL A 319 -5.26 -3.03 2.98
CA VAL A 319 -3.83 -2.69 3.15
C VAL A 319 -3.49 -1.31 2.56
N LYS A 320 -3.92 -1.02 1.33
CA LYS A 320 -3.72 0.32 0.75
C LYS A 320 -4.64 1.39 1.36
N ALA A 321 -5.76 0.99 1.98
CA ALA A 321 -6.63 1.93 2.67
C ALA A 321 -6.00 2.41 3.99
N SER A 322 -5.18 1.57 4.63
CA SER A 322 -4.59 1.88 5.93
C SER A 322 -3.69 3.11 5.89
N VAL A 323 -2.98 3.39 4.79
CA VAL A 323 -2.13 4.59 4.72
C VAL A 323 -2.97 5.87 4.63
N VAL A 324 -4.12 5.84 3.96
CA VAL A 324 -5.06 6.97 3.89
C VAL A 324 -5.77 7.14 5.24
N TRP A 325 -6.21 6.05 5.86
CA TRP A 325 -6.77 6.05 7.21
C TRP A 325 -5.79 6.59 8.25
N PHE A 326 -4.54 6.12 8.22
CA PHE A 326 -3.50 6.57 9.12
C PHE A 326 -3.23 8.07 8.94
N SER A 327 -3.19 8.54 7.70
CA SER A 327 -3.03 9.96 7.37
C SER A 327 -4.19 10.82 7.89
N LEU A 328 -5.43 10.31 7.85
CA LEU A 328 -6.59 10.97 8.47
C LEU A 328 -6.48 11.01 10.00
N LYS A 329 -6.02 9.91 10.63
CA LYS A 329 -5.81 9.85 12.09
C LYS A 329 -4.70 10.81 12.54
N LEU A 330 -3.62 10.99 11.76
CA LEU A 330 -2.59 12.00 12.03
C LEU A 330 -3.18 13.41 12.12
N LEU A 331 -4.15 13.73 11.26
CA LEU A 331 -4.84 15.01 11.30
C LEU A 331 -5.96 15.05 12.35
N GLY A 332 -6.21 13.98 13.11
CA GLY A 332 -7.24 13.94 14.15
C GLY A 332 -8.67 13.73 13.65
N TYR A 333 -8.87 13.11 12.47
CA TYR A 333 -10.20 12.67 12.04
C TYR A 333 -10.65 11.43 12.83
N ASP A 334 -11.96 11.29 13.04
CA ASP A 334 -12.57 10.02 13.44
C ASP A 334 -12.67 9.10 12.22
N ALA A 335 -11.64 8.29 11.99
CA ALA A 335 -11.53 7.44 10.81
C ALA A 335 -11.55 5.94 11.16
N LYS A 336 -12.23 5.15 10.33
CA LYS A 336 -12.31 3.69 10.40
C LYS A 336 -11.89 3.04 9.07
N LEU A 337 -11.32 1.85 9.12
CA LEU A 337 -11.05 1.02 7.96
C LEU A 337 -12.21 0.09 7.63
N TYR A 338 -12.36 -0.20 6.35
CA TYR A 338 -13.35 -1.12 5.81
C TYR A 338 -12.81 -1.89 4.60
N SER A 339 -13.39 -3.07 4.33
CA SER A 339 -13.06 -3.92 3.18
C SER A 339 -14.14 -3.79 2.11
N TYR A 340 -13.76 -3.52 0.86
CA TYR A 340 -14.71 -3.49 -0.25
C TYR A 340 -15.25 -4.88 -0.58
N GLU A 341 -14.48 -5.94 -0.32
CA GLU A 341 -14.96 -7.31 -0.51
C GLU A 341 -16.16 -7.64 0.40
N ASP A 342 -16.17 -7.10 1.62
CA ASP A 342 -17.32 -7.23 2.54
C ASP A 342 -18.56 -6.54 1.97
N TRP A 343 -18.40 -5.39 1.32
CA TRP A 343 -19.51 -4.71 0.63
C TRP A 343 -20.08 -5.55 -0.50
N LEU A 344 -19.20 -6.08 -1.37
CA LEU A 344 -19.60 -6.90 -2.51
C LEU A 344 -20.34 -8.16 -2.06
N TYR A 345 -19.83 -8.84 -1.03
CA TYR A 345 -20.48 -10.01 -0.44
C TYR A 345 -21.91 -9.73 0.03
N HIS A 346 -22.14 -8.60 0.69
CA HIS A 346 -23.47 -8.21 1.16
C HIS A 346 -24.41 -7.80 0.01
N GLN A 347 -23.89 -7.16 -1.05
CA GLN A 347 -24.70 -6.85 -2.23
C GLN A 347 -25.21 -8.12 -2.94
N GLU A 348 -24.36 -9.13 -3.06
CA GLU A 348 -24.75 -10.42 -3.66
C GLU A 348 -25.78 -11.16 -2.82
N THR A 349 -25.58 -11.22 -1.50
CA THR A 349 -26.48 -11.95 -0.60
C THR A 349 -27.83 -11.25 -0.42
N GLU A 350 -27.86 -9.93 -0.29
CA GLU A 350 -29.11 -9.16 -0.22
C GLU A 350 -29.86 -9.15 -1.56
N GLY A 351 -29.14 -9.00 -2.68
CA GLY A 351 -29.75 -9.04 -4.02
C GLY A 351 -30.37 -10.40 -4.35
N ASN A 352 -29.76 -11.49 -3.89
CA ASN A 352 -30.31 -12.84 -4.04
C ASN A 352 -31.54 -13.06 -3.14
N ALA A 353 -31.58 -12.47 -1.94
CA ALA A 353 -32.73 -12.59 -1.03
C ALA A 353 -33.99 -11.87 -1.56
N THR A 354 -33.85 -10.84 -2.39
CA THR A 354 -34.99 -10.14 -3.02
C THR A 354 -35.54 -10.82 -4.27
N ASN A 355 -34.85 -11.84 -4.79
CA ASN A 355 -35.23 -12.58 -6.00
C ASN A 355 -35.85 -13.97 -5.72
N VAL A 356 -36.17 -14.28 -4.45
CA VAL A 356 -36.79 -15.54 -4.01
C VAL A 356 -38.22 -15.33 -3.56
#